data_AF-A0A1I7DMF5-F1
#
_entry.id   AF-A0A1I7DMF5-F1
#
_cell.length_a   1.000
_cell.length_b   1.000
_cell.length_c   1.000
_cell.angle_alpha   90.00
_cell.angle_beta   90.00
_cell.angle_gamma   90.00
#
_symmetry.space_group_name_H-M   'P 1'
#
loop_
_entity.id
_entity.type
_entity.pdbx_description
1 polymer ?
#
loop_
_entity_poly.entity_id
_entity_poly.type
_entity_poly.pdbx_seq_one_letter_code
_entity_poly.pdbx_strand_id
1 'polypeptide(L)'
;MGLGLVNPYLIPFPSPKENFLYLRGMENIPPCPACNSPYGYELDEKLICPECSFEWKYNDVEEEVEEGLVVKDSNGALLADGDSVTIIKDLPVKGAPKPIKAGTKVKSIRLVEGDHNIDCKIDGFGSMALKSEFVKKA
;
A
#
# COMPACT_ATOMS: atom_id res chain seq x y z
N MET A 1 -19.08 -58.06 -28.37
CA MET A 1 -20.16 -57.10 -28.12
C MET A 1 -20.19 -56.80 -26.62
N GLY A 2 -19.50 -55.74 -26.20
CA GLY A 2 -19.47 -55.30 -24.81
C GLY A 2 -19.72 -53.81 -24.78
N LEU A 3 -20.96 -53.42 -24.48
CA LEU A 3 -21.34 -52.03 -24.31
C LEU A 3 -20.81 -51.56 -22.95
N GLY A 4 -19.64 -50.92 -22.97
CA GLY A 4 -19.09 -50.22 -21.81
C GLY A 4 -19.88 -48.94 -21.57
N LEU A 5 -20.77 -48.96 -20.59
CA LEU A 5 -21.47 -47.77 -20.09
C LEU A 5 -20.44 -46.83 -19.44
N VAL A 6 -20.11 -45.73 -20.12
CA VAL A 6 -19.38 -44.61 -19.53
C VAL A 6 -20.36 -43.77 -18.71
N ASN A 7 -20.20 -43.82 -17.39
CA ASN A 7 -20.98 -43.04 -16.43
C ASN A 7 -20.49 -41.57 -16.45
N PRO A 8 -21.34 -40.57 -16.78
CA PRO A 8 -20.94 -39.17 -16.93
C PRO A 8 -20.80 -38.40 -15.60
N TYR A 9 -20.87 -39.06 -14.44
CA TYR A 9 -20.88 -38.42 -13.11
C TYR A 9 -19.54 -38.43 -12.36
N LEU A 10 -18.41 -38.57 -13.06
CA LEU A 10 -17.08 -38.40 -12.45
C LEU A 10 -16.58 -36.98 -12.71
N ILE A 11 -17.05 -36.05 -11.87
CA ILE A 11 -16.36 -34.78 -11.64
C ILE A 11 -14.96 -35.10 -11.06
N PRO A 12 -13.87 -34.57 -11.63
CA PRO A 12 -12.54 -34.76 -11.09
C PRO A 12 -12.44 -34.09 -9.72
N PHE A 13 -11.92 -34.83 -8.73
CA PHE A 13 -11.56 -34.29 -7.42
C PHE A 13 -10.67 -33.05 -7.59
N PRO A 14 -11.07 -31.87 -7.06
CA PRO A 14 -10.21 -30.70 -7.05
C PRO A 14 -9.03 -30.91 -6.10
N SER A 15 -7.93 -30.25 -6.41
CA SER A 15 -6.61 -30.48 -5.82
C SER A 15 -6.52 -29.98 -4.37
N PRO A 16 -5.65 -30.54 -3.51
CA PRO A 16 -5.57 -30.22 -2.08
C PRO A 16 -5.19 -28.76 -1.73
N LYS A 17 -4.89 -27.93 -2.72
CA LYS A 17 -4.55 -26.49 -2.56
C LYS A 17 -5.75 -25.56 -2.73
N GLU A 18 -6.89 -26.07 -3.19
CA GLU A 18 -8.15 -25.32 -3.29
C GLU A 18 -8.99 -25.41 -2.00
N ASN A 19 -8.55 -26.26 -1.05
CA ASN A 19 -9.22 -26.47 0.23
C ASN A 19 -8.92 -25.39 1.29
N PHE A 20 -8.03 -24.44 0.99
CA PHE A 20 -7.68 -23.35 1.91
C PHE A 20 -8.55 -22.09 1.76
N LEU A 21 -9.35 -22.01 0.69
CA LEU A 21 -10.26 -20.87 0.46
C LEU A 21 -11.65 -21.11 1.03
N TYR A 22 -12.05 -22.36 1.31
CA TYR A 22 -13.42 -22.68 1.73
C TYR A 22 -13.66 -22.73 3.25
N LEU A 23 -12.62 -22.53 4.07
CA LEU A 23 -12.72 -22.62 5.53
C LEU A 23 -12.38 -21.30 6.27
N ARG A 24 -12.21 -20.18 5.55
CA ARG A 24 -11.85 -18.89 6.18
C ARG A 24 -13.01 -17.91 6.34
N GLY A 25 -14.21 -18.24 5.87
CA GLY A 25 -15.30 -17.28 5.63
C GLY A 25 -16.27 -16.99 6.77
N MET A 26 -15.98 -17.27 8.05
CA MET A 26 -16.96 -17.00 9.13
C MET A 26 -16.43 -16.36 10.41
N GLU A 27 -15.12 -16.22 10.61
CA GLU A 27 -14.60 -15.86 11.94
C GLU A 27 -13.73 -14.60 12.01
N ASN A 28 -13.62 -13.81 10.93
CA ASN A 28 -12.88 -12.53 10.98
C ASN A 28 -13.33 -11.47 9.95
N ILE A 29 -14.63 -11.32 9.71
CA ILE A 29 -15.14 -10.25 8.84
C ILE A 29 -15.03 -8.92 9.61
N PRO A 30 -14.37 -7.88 9.08
CA PRO A 30 -14.28 -6.60 9.76
C PRO A 30 -15.68 -5.99 9.90
N PRO A 31 -16.02 -5.38 11.05
CA PRO A 31 -17.32 -4.75 11.25
C PRO A 31 -17.52 -3.63 10.24
N CYS A 32 -18.78 -3.39 9.88
CA CYS A 32 -19.12 -2.32 8.95
C CYS A 32 -18.67 -0.94 9.49
N PRO A 33 -17.95 -0.11 8.73
CA PRO A 33 -17.49 1.20 9.21
C PRO A 33 -18.63 2.22 9.38
N ALA A 34 -19.78 2.03 8.71
CA ALA A 34 -20.91 2.95 8.78
C ALA A 34 -21.84 2.71 9.98
N CYS A 35 -21.99 1.46 10.42
CA CYS A 35 -22.95 1.07 11.47
C CYS A 35 -22.37 0.16 12.55
N ASN A 36 -21.08 -0.18 12.46
CA ASN A 36 -20.36 -1.06 13.38
C ASN A 36 -20.99 -2.47 13.54
N SER A 37 -21.81 -2.88 12.58
CA SER A 37 -22.43 -4.20 12.57
C SER A 37 -21.36 -5.28 12.33
N PRO A 38 -21.31 -6.36 13.15
CA PRO A 38 -20.39 -7.47 12.96
C PRO A 38 -20.82 -8.40 11.82
N TYR A 39 -21.99 -8.14 11.22
CA TYR A 39 -22.58 -8.95 10.18
C TYR A 39 -22.36 -8.25 8.84
N GLY A 40 -21.30 -8.62 8.13
CA GLY A 40 -21.11 -8.34 6.71
C GLY A 40 -21.12 -9.65 5.94
N TYR A 41 -21.75 -9.68 4.77
CA TYR A 41 -21.68 -10.85 3.88
C TYR A 41 -20.88 -10.51 2.63
N GLU A 42 -20.11 -11.47 2.14
CA GLU A 42 -19.41 -11.33 0.88
C GLU A 42 -20.40 -11.44 -0.30
N LEU A 43 -20.35 -10.46 -1.19
CA LEU A 43 -20.98 -10.51 -2.51
C LEU A 43 -19.91 -10.16 -3.54
N ASP A 44 -19.60 -11.13 -4.41
CA ASP A 44 -18.48 -11.07 -5.33
C ASP A 44 -17.14 -10.83 -4.60
N GLU A 45 -16.58 -9.63 -4.71
CA GLU A 45 -15.30 -9.22 -4.08
C GLU A 45 -15.49 -8.09 -3.04
N LYS A 46 -16.73 -7.90 -2.56
CA LYS A 46 -17.10 -6.86 -1.59
C LYS A 46 -17.84 -7.46 -0.41
N LEU A 47 -17.77 -6.80 0.72
CA LEU A 47 -18.58 -7.03 1.91
C LEU A 47 -19.76 -6.06 1.90
N ILE A 48 -20.95 -6.58 2.13
CA ILE A 48 -22.18 -5.80 2.18
C ILE A 48 -22.80 -5.93 3.57
N CYS A 49 -23.19 -4.81 4.16
CA CYS A 49 -23.92 -4.81 5.43
C CYS A 49 -25.43 -4.97 5.17
N PRO A 50 -26.12 -5.91 5.82
CA PRO A 50 -27.57 -6.06 5.71
C PRO A 50 -28.35 -4.94 6.43
N GLU A 51 -27.73 -4.24 7.39
CA GLU A 51 -28.40 -3.20 8.18
C GLU A 51 -28.39 -1.83 7.48
N CYS A 52 -27.32 -1.51 6.74
CA CYS A 52 -27.14 -0.19 6.13
C CYS A 52 -26.85 -0.21 4.63
N SER A 53 -26.75 -1.39 4.02
CA SER A 53 -26.38 -1.57 2.61
C SER A 53 -25.06 -0.93 2.22
N PHE A 54 -24.18 -0.68 3.20
CA PHE A 54 -22.83 -0.17 2.94
C PHE A 54 -21.97 -1.28 2.33
N GLU A 55 -21.19 -0.93 1.30
CA GLU A 55 -20.27 -1.82 0.60
C GLU A 55 -18.84 -1.47 1.02
N TRP A 56 -18.05 -2.44 1.50
CA TRP A 56 -16.62 -2.26 1.81
C TRP A 56 -15.80 -3.47 1.40
N LYS A 57 -14.48 -3.34 1.27
CA LYS A 57 -13.61 -4.49 1.00
C LYS A 57 -12.95 -4.97 2.29
N TYR A 58 -12.50 -6.23 2.32
CA TYR A 58 -11.70 -6.74 3.44
C TYR A 58 -10.39 -5.94 3.63
N ASN A 59 -9.87 -5.37 2.53
CA ASN A 59 -8.64 -4.61 2.51
C ASN A 59 -8.82 -3.09 2.68
N ASP A 60 -10.05 -2.59 2.84
CA ASP A 60 -10.34 -1.15 2.95
C ASP A 60 -9.95 -0.55 4.32
N VAL A 61 -9.49 -1.38 5.26
CA VAL A 61 -8.88 -0.93 6.53
C VAL A 61 -7.39 -0.65 6.36
N GLU A 62 -6.80 -1.05 5.24
CA GLU A 62 -5.52 -0.50 4.79
C GLU A 62 -5.86 0.64 3.84
N GLU A 63 -5.63 1.85 4.33
CA GLU A 63 -5.77 3.12 3.62
C GLU A 63 -5.57 2.94 2.11
N GLU A 64 -6.55 3.41 1.34
CA GLU A 64 -6.41 3.75 -0.06
C GLU A 64 -5.27 4.80 -0.19
N VAL A 65 -4.03 4.32 -0.06
CA VAL A 65 -2.87 5.05 -0.54
C VAL A 65 -2.97 4.89 -2.03
N GLU A 66 -3.54 5.93 -2.65
CA GLU A 66 -3.62 6.11 -4.09
C GLU A 66 -2.39 5.52 -4.77
N GLU A 67 -2.59 4.98 -5.96
CA GLU A 67 -1.64 4.33 -6.85
C GLU A 67 -0.45 5.23 -7.30
N GLY A 68 -0.04 6.20 -6.49
CA GLY A 68 1.23 6.90 -6.56
C GLY A 68 2.28 6.18 -5.73
N LEU A 69 3.37 5.77 -6.38
CA LEU A 69 4.70 5.60 -5.79
C LEU A 69 4.77 5.54 -4.26
N VAL A 70 4.68 4.33 -3.72
CA VAL A 70 4.89 4.08 -2.29
C VAL A 70 6.37 4.28 -1.95
N VAL A 71 6.77 5.52 -1.70
CA VAL A 71 8.15 5.85 -1.27
C VAL A 71 8.17 5.90 0.25
N LYS A 72 8.94 4.98 0.82
CA LYS A 72 9.21 4.91 2.26
C LYS A 72 10.50 5.63 2.57
N ASP A 73 10.50 6.42 3.64
CA ASP A 73 11.70 7.05 4.18
C ASP A 73 12.63 6.02 4.88
N SER A 74 13.75 6.49 5.45
CA SER A 74 14.69 5.63 6.19
C SER A 74 14.08 4.96 7.45
N ASN A 75 12.95 5.44 7.96
CA ASN A 75 12.23 4.90 9.11
C ASN A 75 11.03 4.03 8.71
N GLY A 76 10.76 3.87 7.41
CA GLY A 76 9.60 3.14 6.91
C GLY A 76 8.30 3.95 6.87
N ALA A 77 8.35 5.26 7.10
CA ALA A 77 7.19 6.14 7.00
C ALA A 77 6.84 6.41 5.53
N LEU A 78 5.54 6.37 5.22
CA LEU A 78 5.02 6.72 3.90
C LEU A 78 5.16 8.23 3.66
N LEU A 79 5.85 8.58 2.57
CA LEU A 79 5.98 9.94 2.09
C LEU A 79 4.90 10.20 1.04
N ALA A 80 4.37 11.41 1.05
CA ALA A 80 3.40 11.90 0.09
C ALA A 80 3.95 13.16 -0.61
N ASP A 81 3.43 13.47 -1.78
CA ASP A 81 3.70 14.74 -2.45
C ASP A 81 3.29 15.92 -1.56
N GLY A 82 4.13 16.94 -1.48
CA GLY A 82 3.94 18.11 -0.63
C GLY A 82 4.36 17.95 0.84
N ASP A 83 4.78 16.75 1.27
CA ASP A 83 5.18 16.50 2.66
C ASP A 83 6.52 17.19 3.01
N SER A 84 6.90 17.14 4.28
CA SER A 84 8.15 17.73 4.79
C SER A 84 9.08 16.64 5.28
N VAL A 85 10.33 16.70 4.83
CA VAL A 85 11.35 15.72 5.20
C VAL A 85 12.55 16.38 5.85
N THR A 86 13.21 15.66 6.74
CA THR A 86 14.45 16.07 7.40
C THR A 86 15.58 15.16 6.96
N ILE A 87 16.71 15.74 6.63
CA ILE A 87 17.90 14.98 6.25
C ILE A 87 18.56 14.41 7.50
N ILE A 88 18.88 13.11 7.49
CA ILE A 88 19.48 12.42 8.65
C ILE A 88 21.00 12.33 8.61
N LYS A 89 21.64 12.57 7.46
CA LYS A 89 23.10 12.47 7.27
C LYS A 89 23.64 13.70 6.54
N ASP A 90 24.89 14.06 6.79
CA ASP A 90 25.55 15.15 6.06
C ASP A 90 25.85 14.71 4.62
N LEU A 91 25.40 15.51 3.65
CA LEU A 91 25.57 15.25 2.23
C LEU A 91 26.37 16.39 1.58
N PRO A 92 27.62 16.14 1.14
CA PRO A 92 28.38 17.11 0.37
C PRO A 92 27.85 17.16 -1.06
N VAL A 93 27.37 18.33 -1.49
CA VAL A 93 26.86 18.54 -2.85
C VAL A 93 27.98 19.06 -3.74
N LYS A 94 28.29 18.31 -4.81
CA LYS A 94 29.25 18.77 -5.82
C LYS A 94 28.65 19.96 -6.57
N GLY A 95 29.22 21.16 -6.39
CA GLY A 95 28.76 22.39 -7.04
C GLY A 95 28.13 23.42 -6.12
N ALA A 96 27.91 23.10 -4.83
CA ALA A 96 27.47 24.07 -3.84
C ALA A 96 28.59 24.40 -2.84
N PRO A 97 28.72 25.66 -2.39
CA PRO A 97 29.78 26.08 -1.47
C PRO A 97 29.59 25.59 -0.03
N LYS A 98 28.43 25.03 0.31
CA LYS A 98 28.11 24.52 1.64
C LYS A 98 27.58 23.08 1.55
N PRO A 99 28.03 22.15 2.41
CA PRO A 99 27.39 20.84 2.53
C PRO A 99 26.01 20.97 3.19
N ILE A 100 25.10 20.06 2.88
CA ILE A 100 23.81 19.98 3.55
C ILE A 100 23.98 19.18 4.84
N LYS A 101 23.85 19.85 5.98
CA LYS A 101 24.00 19.21 7.28
C LYS A 101 22.78 18.36 7.62
N ALA A 102 23.03 17.27 8.35
CA ALA A 102 21.98 16.53 9.03
C ALA A 102 21.14 17.47 9.91
N GLY A 103 19.83 17.33 9.86
CA GLY A 103 18.87 18.22 10.53
C GLY A 103 18.28 19.33 9.63
N THR A 104 18.72 19.44 8.38
CA THR A 104 18.08 20.36 7.42
C THR A 104 16.68 19.86 7.07
N LYS A 105 15.66 20.68 7.35
CA LYS A 105 14.27 20.41 7.00
C LYS A 105 13.97 20.96 5.61
N VAL A 106 13.46 20.11 4.73
CA VAL A 106 13.01 20.46 3.39
C VAL A 106 11.49 20.32 3.35
N LYS A 107 10.82 21.38 2.89
CA LYS A 107 9.37 21.47 2.79
C LYS A 107 8.95 21.32 1.33
N SER A 108 7.78 20.74 1.07
CA SER A 108 7.25 20.53 -0.28
C SER A 108 8.11 19.58 -1.11
N ILE A 109 8.20 18.32 -0.69
CA ILE A 109 8.79 17.26 -1.52
C ILE A 109 7.87 16.86 -2.66
N ARG A 110 8.44 16.30 -3.73
CA ARG A 110 7.73 15.68 -4.83
C ARG A 110 8.27 14.26 -5.03
N LEU A 111 7.38 13.30 -5.17
CA LEU A 111 7.71 11.91 -5.42
C LEU A 111 7.93 11.72 -6.92
N VAL A 112 8.99 11.02 -7.31
CA VAL A 112 9.28 10.75 -8.72
C VAL A 112 9.76 9.32 -8.92
N GLU A 113 9.38 8.72 -10.06
CA GLU A 113 9.81 7.38 -10.44
C GLU A 113 11.20 7.49 -11.07
N GLY A 114 12.22 6.99 -10.38
CA GLY A 114 13.59 7.05 -10.86
C GLY A 114 14.63 6.56 -9.86
N ASP A 115 15.91 6.76 -10.20
CA ASP A 115 17.06 6.43 -9.36
C ASP A 115 17.08 7.24 -8.04
N HIS A 116 16.50 8.45 -8.10
CA HIS A 116 16.26 9.32 -6.96
C HIS A 116 14.75 9.39 -6.74
N ASN A 117 14.27 8.89 -5.60
CA ASN A 117 12.84 8.75 -5.34
C ASN A 117 12.15 10.06 -4.90
N ILE A 118 12.93 11.09 -4.54
CA ILE A 118 12.41 12.32 -3.92
C ILE A 118 13.05 13.52 -4.60
N ASP A 119 12.27 14.36 -5.26
CA ASP A 119 12.67 15.69 -5.72
C ASP A 119 12.24 16.73 -4.67
N CYS A 120 13.12 17.65 -4.30
CA CYS A 120 12.83 18.62 -3.27
C CYS A 120 13.46 19.98 -3.57
N LYS A 121 12.85 21.06 -3.09
CA LYS A 121 13.37 22.41 -3.31
C LYS A 121 13.88 23.00 -2.00
N ILE A 122 15.16 23.36 -1.98
CA ILE A 122 15.83 23.93 -0.82
C ILE A 122 16.20 25.40 -1.14
N ASP A 123 15.84 26.29 -0.23
CA ASP A 123 16.18 27.72 -0.35
C ASP A 123 17.71 27.90 -0.28
N GLY A 124 18.28 28.56 -1.29
CA GLY A 124 19.73 28.75 -1.43
C GLY A 124 20.50 27.65 -2.16
N PHE A 125 19.90 26.47 -2.40
CA PHE A 125 20.50 25.38 -3.18
C PHE A 125 19.72 25.06 -4.47
N GLY A 126 18.42 25.37 -4.53
CA GLY A 126 17.56 25.10 -5.70
C GLY A 126 16.81 23.78 -5.59
N SER A 127 16.38 23.25 -6.74
CA SER A 127 15.76 21.92 -6.84
C SER A 127 16.84 20.84 -6.79
N MET A 128 16.67 19.86 -5.92
CA MET A 128 17.62 18.78 -5.69
C MET A 128 16.89 17.45 -5.50
N ALA A 129 17.38 16.42 -6.17
CA ALA A 129 16.89 15.06 -6.01
C ALA A 129 17.70 14.32 -4.91
N LEU A 130 16.99 13.67 -4.00
CA LEU A 130 17.53 12.90 -2.88
C LEU A 130 16.98 11.48 -2.92
N LYS A 131 17.73 10.58 -2.27
CA LYS A 131 17.32 9.19 -2.07
C LYS A 131 16.56 9.06 -0.75
N SER A 132 15.55 8.20 -0.73
CA SER A 132 14.71 7.98 0.44
C SER A 132 15.47 7.45 1.67
N GLU A 133 16.62 6.79 1.46
CA GLU A 133 17.52 6.28 2.51
C GLU A 133 18.21 7.38 3.36
N PHE A 134 18.21 8.63 2.91
CA PHE A 134 18.89 9.74 3.59
C PHE A 134 17.94 10.76 4.21
N VAL A 135 16.64 10.54 4.10
CA VAL A 135 15.62 11.42 4.62
C VAL A 135 14.73 10.69 5.61
N LYS A 136 14.14 11.46 6.51
CA LYS A 136 13.06 11.04 7.39
C LYS A 136 11.88 11.99 7.29
N LYS A 137 10.65 11.50 7.48
CA LYS A 137 9.47 12.36 7.66
C LYS A 137 9.66 13.27 8.88
N ALA A 138 9.25 14.54 8.76
CA ALA A 138 9.62 15.63 9.66
C ALA A 138 8.49 16.26 10.49
#